data_AF-A0A7T5RBQ9-F1
#
_entry.id   AF-A0A7T5RBQ9-F1
#
_cell.length_a   1.000
_cell.length_b   1.000
_cell.length_c   1.000
_cell.angle_alpha   90.00
_cell.angle_beta   90.00
_cell.angle_gamma   90.00
#
_symmetry.space_group_name_H-M   'P 1'
#
loop_
_entity.id
_entity.type
_entity.pdbx_description
1 polymer ?
#
loop_
_entity_poly.entity_id
_entity_poly.type
_entity_poly.pdbx_seq_one_letter_code
_entity_poly.pdbx_strand_id
1 'polypeptide(L)'
;MINWVDVAKTFLESLLGPLVVGLVIWRVGKNEVDKRIKNEAIRDLMTFRGDYSSPEFRRSLNKVSITFHGDEAIRQQIRDLYEDINNPGNSETNINRKIVGLIYNLCRKNGFGGITEYDIDQSFPEQKQTPTSTLTPTSHQVLQDKPKIPKNGKNKKTK
;
A
#
# COMPACT_ATOMS: atom_id res chain seq x y z
N MET A 1 22.68 -66.16 15.61
CA MET A 1 23.53 -64.96 15.81
C MET A 1 22.71 -63.75 15.39
N ILE A 2 22.45 -62.82 16.31
CA ILE A 2 21.78 -61.56 15.98
C ILE A 2 22.80 -60.68 15.28
N ASN A 3 22.49 -60.29 14.04
CA ASN A 3 23.34 -59.44 13.24
C ASN A 3 23.18 -57.99 13.71
N TRP A 4 24.06 -57.57 14.62
CA TRP A 4 24.03 -56.24 15.24
C TRP A 4 24.05 -55.08 14.23
N VAL A 5 24.57 -55.32 13.02
CA VAL A 5 24.59 -54.36 11.91
C VAL A 5 23.18 -54.09 11.38
N ASP A 6 22.33 -55.11 11.27
CA ASP A 6 20.95 -54.97 10.78
C ASP A 6 20.06 -54.30 11.83
N VAL A 7 20.28 -54.61 13.12
CA VAL A 7 19.59 -53.94 14.23
C VAL A 7 19.96 -52.45 14.29
N ALA A 8 21.25 -52.11 14.11
CA ALA A 8 21.70 -50.72 14.09
C ALA A 8 21.14 -49.94 12.89
N LYS A 9 21.08 -50.53 11.69
CA LYS A 9 20.45 -49.92 10.50
C LYS A 9 18.96 -49.63 10.73
N THR A 10 18.23 -50.60 11.26
CA THR A 10 16.79 -50.47 11.49
C THR A 10 16.49 -49.36 12.52
N PHE A 11 17.30 -49.26 13.58
CA PHE A 11 17.20 -48.16 14.56
C PHE A 11 17.52 -46.79 13.93
N LEU A 12 18.54 -46.71 13.06
CA LEU A 12 18.92 -45.47 12.41
C LEU A 12 17.83 -44.97 11.45
N GLU A 13 17.25 -45.87 10.66
CA GLU A 13 16.14 -45.56 9.74
C GLU A 13 14.86 -45.16 10.49
N SER A 14 14.55 -45.81 11.62
CA SER A 14 13.39 -45.46 12.44
C SER A 14 13.52 -44.10 13.15
N LEU A 15 14.74 -43.61 13.39
CA LEU A 15 15.01 -42.29 13.98
C LEU A 15 15.08 -41.18 12.92
N LEU A 16 15.63 -41.48 11.75
CA LEU A 16 15.77 -40.52 10.66
C LEU A 16 14.41 -40.12 10.06
N GLY A 17 13.47 -41.06 9.92
CA GLY A 17 12.13 -40.77 9.38
C GLY A 17 11.39 -39.65 10.14
N PRO A 18 11.15 -39.79 11.46
CA PRO A 18 10.49 -38.76 12.27
C PRO A 18 11.24 -37.43 12.32
N LEU A 19 12.59 -37.46 12.33
CA LEU A 19 13.40 -36.24 12.32
C LEU A 19 13.24 -35.45 11.01
N VAL A 20 13.25 -36.13 9.86
CA VAL A 20 13.05 -35.49 8.56
C VAL A 20 11.64 -34.93 8.46
N VAL A 21 10.61 -35.68 8.88
CA VAL A 21 9.23 -35.19 8.89
C VAL A 21 9.07 -33.98 9.81
N GLY A 22 9.65 -34.01 11.01
CA GLY A 22 9.66 -32.88 11.94
C GLY A 22 10.33 -31.64 11.35
N LEU A 23 11.46 -31.80 10.66
CA LEU A 23 12.16 -30.70 9.98
C LEU A 23 11.32 -30.10 8.85
N VAL A 24 10.62 -30.93 8.06
CA VAL A 24 9.75 -30.47 6.98
C VAL A 24 8.55 -29.70 7.54
N ILE A 25 7.86 -30.22 8.56
CA ILE A 25 6.72 -29.54 9.20
C ILE A 25 7.16 -28.20 9.78
N TRP A 26 8.31 -28.18 10.47
CA TRP A 26 8.87 -26.94 11.02
C TRP A 26 9.21 -25.92 9.93
N ARG A 27 9.79 -26.37 8.81
CA ARG A 27 10.12 -25.51 7.67
C ARG A 27 8.86 -24.95 7.01
N VAL A 28 7.82 -25.76 6.82
CA VAL A 28 6.53 -25.34 6.26
C VAL A 28 5.87 -24.31 7.20
N GLY A 29 5.82 -24.58 8.50
CA GLY A 29 5.24 -23.65 9.48
C GLY A 29 5.97 -22.30 9.52
N LYS A 30 7.31 -22.31 9.45
CA LYS A 30 8.09 -21.07 9.35
C LYS A 30 7.79 -20.26 8.09
N ASN A 31 7.62 -20.92 6.95
CA ASN A 31 7.29 -20.24 5.69
C ASN A 31 5.91 -19.59 5.73
N GLU A 32 4.91 -20.23 6.35
CA GLU A 32 3.58 -19.63 6.48
C GLU A 32 3.57 -18.39 7.37
N VAL A 33 4.27 -18.45 8.52
CA VAL A 33 4.37 -17.32 9.44
C VAL A 33 5.09 -16.15 8.78
N ASP A 34 6.22 -16.41 8.11
CA ASP A 34 6.98 -15.39 7.37
C ASP A 34 6.12 -14.74 6.27
N LYS A 35 5.34 -15.53 5.53
CA LYS A 35 4.42 -15.02 4.51
C LYS A 35 3.33 -14.14 5.11
N ARG A 36 2.76 -14.51 6.27
CA ARG A 36 1.75 -13.68 6.97
C ARG A 36 2.34 -12.34 7.41
N ILE A 37 3.54 -12.34 8.00
CA ILE A 37 4.22 -11.11 8.44
C ILE A 37 4.50 -10.19 7.24
N LYS A 38 5.00 -10.75 6.13
CA LYS A 38 5.22 -10.03 4.87
C LYS A 38 3.91 -9.46 4.31
N ASN A 39 2.83 -10.23 4.30
CA ASN A 39 1.52 -9.78 3.85
C ASN A 39 1.01 -8.59 4.70
N GLU A 40 1.18 -8.67 6.02
CA GLU A 40 0.76 -7.62 6.94
C GLU A 40 1.55 -6.33 6.71
N ALA A 41 2.88 -6.44 6.56
CA ALA A 41 3.73 -5.27 6.26
C ALA A 41 3.33 -4.58 4.93
N ILE A 42 3.03 -5.37 3.89
CA ILE A 42 2.55 -4.83 2.61
C ILE A 42 1.20 -4.14 2.79
N ARG A 43 0.27 -4.77 3.52
CA ARG A 43 -1.06 -4.21 3.77
C ARG A 43 -1.00 -2.88 4.50
N ASP A 44 -0.15 -2.79 5.52
CA ASP A 44 0.04 -1.56 6.29
C ASP A 44 0.60 -0.46 5.39
N LEU A 45 1.57 -0.77 4.52
CA LEU A 45 2.10 0.19 3.56
C LEU A 45 1.03 0.66 2.56
N MET A 46 0.23 -0.26 2.02
CA MET A 46 -0.87 0.06 1.11
C MET A 46 -1.94 0.94 1.76
N THR A 47 -2.19 0.76 3.07
CA THR A 47 -3.20 1.50 3.83
C THR A 47 -2.82 2.97 3.99
N PHE A 48 -1.56 3.27 4.27
CA PHE A 48 -1.10 4.64 4.55
C PHE A 48 -0.48 5.35 3.34
N ARG A 49 -0.46 4.74 2.16
CA ARG A 49 0.22 5.34 0.99
C ARG A 49 -0.30 6.72 0.59
N GLY A 50 -1.57 7.02 0.89
CA GLY A 50 -2.21 8.27 0.48
C GLY A 50 -1.73 9.49 1.28
N ASP A 51 -1.06 9.27 2.41
CA ASP A 51 -0.39 10.31 3.17
C ASP A 51 1.02 9.82 3.54
N TYR A 52 1.95 9.96 2.59
CA TYR A 52 3.34 9.56 2.80
C TYR A 52 4.12 10.48 3.76
N SER A 53 3.51 11.61 4.16
CA SER A 53 4.06 12.50 5.17
C SER A 53 3.73 12.04 6.59
N SER A 54 2.71 11.19 6.73
CA SER A 54 2.25 10.67 8.01
C SER A 54 3.31 9.84 8.75
N PRO A 55 3.35 9.91 10.09
CA PRO A 55 4.20 9.03 10.89
C PRO A 55 3.80 7.56 10.72
N GLU A 56 2.53 7.27 10.43
CA GLU A 56 2.00 5.93 10.15
C GLU A 56 2.64 5.34 8.88
N PHE A 57 2.68 6.11 7.78
CA PHE A 57 3.35 5.68 6.56
C PHE A 57 4.82 5.39 6.80
N ARG A 58 5.52 6.28 7.51
CA ARG A 58 6.94 6.09 7.85
C ARG A 58 7.18 4.85 8.70
N ARG A 59 6.27 4.52 9.62
CA ARG A 59 6.32 3.28 10.41
C ARG A 59 6.11 2.06 9.53
N SER A 60 5.13 2.08 8.65
CA SER A 60 4.86 0.98 7.71
C SER A 60 6.03 0.75 6.76
N LEU A 61 6.64 1.82 6.24
CA LEU A 61 7.81 1.75 5.38
C LEU A 61 9.02 1.13 6.12
N ASN A 62 9.22 1.50 7.38
CA ASN A 62 10.24 0.87 8.22
C ASN A 62 9.93 -0.61 8.54
N LYS A 63 8.67 -0.94 8.82
CA LYS A 63 8.21 -2.33 9.02
C LYS A 63 8.54 -3.18 7.79
N VAL A 64 8.32 -2.66 6.58
CA VAL A 64 8.69 -3.32 5.33
C VAL A 64 10.22 -3.47 5.23
N SER A 65 11.01 -2.44 5.52
CA SER A 65 12.48 -2.52 5.51
C SER A 65 13.03 -3.63 6.42
N ILE A 66 12.45 -3.78 7.61
CA ILE A 66 12.83 -4.84 8.57
C ILE A 66 12.35 -6.21 8.09
N THR A 67 11.13 -6.30 7.57
CA THR A 67 10.52 -7.57 7.15
C THR A 67 11.22 -8.13 5.90
N PHE A 68 11.67 -7.26 5.00
CA PHE A 68 12.38 -7.60 3.77
C PHE A 68 13.90 -7.35 3.90
N HIS A 69 14.47 -7.46 5.11
CA HIS A 69 15.89 -7.21 5.37
C HIS A 69 16.86 -8.04 4.52
N GLY A 70 16.43 -9.20 4.04
CA GLY A 70 17.21 -10.07 3.15
C GLY A 70 17.19 -9.69 1.67
N ASP A 71 16.42 -8.67 1.26
CA ASP A 71 16.33 -8.22 -0.14
C ASP A 71 16.89 -6.79 -0.28
N GLU A 72 18.15 -6.68 -0.71
CA GLU A 72 18.83 -5.39 -0.81
C GLU A 72 18.20 -4.45 -1.85
N ALA A 73 17.56 -4.99 -2.90
CA ALA A 73 16.88 -4.17 -3.89
C ALA A 73 15.67 -3.44 -3.28
N ILE A 74 14.89 -4.13 -2.44
CA ILE A 74 13.79 -3.51 -1.70
C ILE A 74 14.32 -2.47 -0.71
N ARG A 75 15.40 -2.79 0.02
CA ARG A 75 15.99 -1.83 0.97
C ARG A 75 16.50 -0.58 0.28
N GLN A 76 17.11 -0.72 -0.89
CA GLN A 76 17.55 0.42 -1.68
C GLN A 76 16.36 1.27 -2.15
N GLN A 77 15.30 0.65 -2.69
CA GLN A 77 14.08 1.38 -3.06
C GLN A 77 13.47 2.15 -1.89
N ILE A 78 13.51 1.59 -0.68
CA ILE A 78 13.02 2.26 0.54
C ILE A 78 13.92 3.45 0.89
N ARG A 79 15.25 3.32 0.81
CA ARG A 79 16.19 4.43 1.06
C ARG A 79 15.95 5.56 0.06
N ASP A 80 15.91 5.23 -1.23
CA ASP A 80 15.66 6.19 -2.30
C ASP A 80 14.32 6.92 -2.07
N LEU A 81 13.27 6.17 -1.68
CA LEU A 81 11.98 6.75 -1.36
C LEU A 81 12.01 7.68 -0.15
N TYR A 82 12.77 7.35 0.90
CA TYR A 82 12.96 8.27 2.04
C TYR A 82 13.68 9.56 1.62
N GLU A 83 14.70 9.46 0.78
CA GLU A 83 15.39 10.62 0.23
C GLU A 83 14.44 11.47 -0.60
N ASP A 84 13.61 10.83 -1.43
CA ASP A 84 12.67 11.53 -2.29
C ASP A 84 11.57 12.25 -1.51
N ILE A 85 11.04 11.62 -0.44
CA ILE A 85 10.00 12.21 0.42
C ILE A 85 10.53 13.43 1.17
N ASN A 86 11.80 13.41 1.58
CA ASN A 86 12.41 14.50 2.33
C ASN A 86 12.96 15.61 1.42
N ASN A 87 12.99 15.41 0.10
CA ASN A 87 13.44 16.40 -0.86
C ASN A 87 12.27 17.29 -1.33
N PRO A 88 12.23 18.58 -0.97
CA PRO A 88 11.13 19.48 -1.34
C PRO A 88 11.06 19.77 -2.85
N GLY A 89 12.08 19.43 -3.63
CA GLY A 89 12.10 19.60 -5.09
C GLY A 89 11.37 18.50 -5.87
N ASN A 90 10.96 17.42 -5.19
CA ASN A 90 10.31 16.30 -5.86
C ASN A 90 8.80 16.51 -5.98
N SER A 91 8.26 16.12 -7.14
CA SER A 91 6.82 16.10 -7.38
C SER A 91 6.15 14.98 -6.58
N GLU A 92 5.01 15.31 -5.95
CA GLU A 92 4.11 14.36 -5.30
C GLU A 92 3.72 13.18 -6.22
N THR A 93 3.48 13.45 -7.50
CA THR A 93 3.18 12.40 -8.50
C THR A 93 4.34 11.43 -8.69
N ASN A 94 5.60 11.91 -8.62
CA ASN A 94 6.77 11.05 -8.72
C ASN A 94 6.91 10.15 -7.48
N ILE A 95 6.75 10.74 -6.29
CA ILE A 95 6.77 10.01 -5.02
C ILE A 95 5.69 8.94 -5.00
N ASN A 96 4.44 9.28 -5.35
CA ASN A 96 3.33 8.33 -5.42
C ASN A 96 3.62 7.18 -6.39
N ARG A 97 4.19 7.47 -7.56
CA ARG A 97 4.59 6.42 -8.52
C ARG A 97 5.67 5.50 -7.95
N LYS A 98 6.66 6.04 -7.23
CA LYS A 98 7.69 5.24 -6.55
C LYS A 98 7.10 4.37 -5.44
N ILE A 99 6.11 4.86 -4.69
CA ILE A 99 5.39 4.09 -3.68
C ILE A 99 4.62 2.93 -4.32
N VAL A 100 3.89 3.19 -5.41
CA VAL A 100 3.16 2.15 -6.16
C VAL A 100 4.12 1.09 -6.71
N GLY A 101 5.26 1.51 -7.29
CA GLY A 101 6.30 0.60 -7.78
C GLY A 101 6.91 -0.26 -6.66
N LEU A 102 7.15 0.32 -5.48
CA LEU A 102 7.62 -0.42 -4.30
C LEU A 102 6.59 -1.48 -3.88
N ILE A 103 5.31 -1.11 -3.76
CA ILE A 103 4.22 -2.04 -3.41
C ILE A 103 4.12 -3.17 -4.43
N TYR A 104 4.21 -2.85 -5.72
CA TYR A 104 4.21 -3.86 -6.78
C TYR A 104 5.35 -4.86 -6.63
N ASN A 105 6.57 -4.38 -6.41
CA ASN A 105 7.74 -5.23 -6.21
C ASN A 105 7.59 -6.13 -4.97
N LEU A 106 7.07 -5.58 -3.87
CA LEU A 106 6.79 -6.33 -2.64
C LEU A 106 5.77 -7.45 -2.89
N CYS A 107 4.66 -7.13 -3.56
CA CYS A 107 3.63 -8.10 -3.93
C CYS A 107 4.21 -9.23 -4.79
N ARG A 108 4.95 -8.88 -5.84
CA ARG A 108 5.57 -9.85 -6.75
C ARG A 108 6.54 -10.78 -6.02
N LYS A 109 7.38 -10.24 -5.14
CA LYS A 109 8.36 -11.00 -4.34
C LYS A 109 7.70 -11.91 -3.31
N ASN A 110 6.54 -11.53 -2.81
CA ASN A 110 5.80 -12.32 -1.82
C ASN A 110 4.83 -13.34 -2.46
N GLY A 111 4.88 -13.50 -3.79
CA GLY A 111 4.10 -14.50 -4.52
C GLY A 111 2.66 -14.09 -4.81
N PHE A 112 2.32 -12.80 -4.72
CA PHE A 112 1.08 -12.28 -5.28
C PHE A 112 1.24 -12.19 -6.81
N GLY A 113 0.88 -13.27 -7.50
CA GLY A 113 0.79 -13.28 -8.95
C GLY A 113 -0.46 -12.55 -9.44
N GLY A 114 -0.39 -11.95 -10.63
CA GLY A 114 -1.56 -11.40 -11.32
C GLY A 114 -1.99 -9.99 -10.93
N ILE A 115 -1.26 -9.33 -10.02
CA ILE A 115 -1.49 -7.91 -9.68
C ILE A 115 -0.57 -7.06 -10.55
N THR A 116 -1.11 -6.04 -11.21
CA THR A 116 -0.34 -5.04 -11.96
C THR A 116 -0.16 -3.76 -11.13
N GLU A 117 0.80 -2.91 -11.52
CA GLU A 117 0.92 -1.56 -10.95
C GLU A 117 -0.38 -0.76 -11.11
N TYR A 118 -1.07 -0.95 -12.24
CA TYR A 118 -2.37 -0.35 -12.51
C TYR A 118 -3.45 -0.81 -11.50
N ASP A 119 -3.48 -2.10 -11.16
CA ASP A 119 -4.43 -2.60 -10.15
C ASP A 119 -4.16 -1.98 -8.78
N ILE A 120 -2.89 -1.79 -8.41
CA ILE A 120 -2.51 -1.15 -7.15
C ILE A 120 -2.93 0.32 -7.14
N ASP A 121 -2.72 1.02 -8.25
CA ASP A 121 -3.10 2.42 -8.44
C ASP A 121 -4.63 2.60 -8.40
N GLN A 122 -5.36 1.79 -9.18
CA GLN A 122 -6.84 1.78 -9.23
C GLN A 122 -7.52 1.32 -7.95
N SER A 123 -6.86 0.47 -7.15
CA SER A 123 -7.40 0.01 -5.87
C SER A 123 -7.72 1.18 -4.93
N PHE A 124 -7.15 2.36 -5.18
CA PHE A 124 -7.45 3.56 -4.41
C PHE A 124 -7.40 4.75 -5.39
N PRO A 125 -8.53 5.10 -6.03
CA PRO A 125 -8.60 6.34 -6.79
C PRO A 125 -8.09 7.45 -5.87
N GLU A 126 -7.17 8.28 -6.36
CA GLU A 126 -6.69 9.45 -5.62
C GLU A 126 -7.92 10.06 -4.95
N GLN A 127 -7.94 10.10 -3.61
CA GLN A 127 -8.79 11.05 -2.92
C GLN A 127 -8.24 12.44 -3.22
N LYS A 128 -8.28 12.86 -4.50
CA LYS A 128 -8.64 14.22 -4.80
C LYS A 128 -9.96 14.38 -4.09
N GLN A 129 -9.94 15.15 -3.00
CA GLN A 129 -11.14 15.71 -2.42
C GLN A 129 -12.02 16.12 -3.59
N THR A 130 -13.05 15.33 -3.88
CA THR A 130 -14.16 15.83 -4.67
C THR A 130 -14.58 17.09 -3.95
N PRO A 131 -14.61 18.27 -4.60
CA PRO A 131 -15.34 19.37 -4.01
C PRO A 131 -16.74 18.81 -3.80
N THR A 132 -17.11 18.63 -2.54
CA THR A 132 -18.48 18.31 -2.17
C THR A 132 -19.28 19.44 -2.79
N SER A 133 -19.91 19.17 -3.93
CA SER A 133 -20.98 20.01 -4.45
C SER A 133 -22.02 19.98 -3.36
N THR A 134 -21.99 21.01 -2.52
CA THR A 134 -23.07 21.37 -1.62
C THR A 134 -24.29 21.57 -2.50
N LEU A 135 -25.03 20.49 -2.74
CA LEU A 135 -26.40 20.54 -3.18
C LEU A 135 -27.16 21.23 -2.06
N THR A 136 -27.26 22.55 -2.17
CA THR A 136 -28.28 23.32 -1.50
C THR A 136 -29.63 22.74 -1.97
N PRO A 137 -30.50 22.25 -1.07
CA PRO A 137 -31.84 21.92 -1.49
C PRO A 137 -32.52 23.25 -1.82
N THR A 138 -32.77 23.48 -3.10
CA THR A 138 -33.60 24.56 -3.59
C THR A 138 -34.98 24.44 -2.93
N SER A 139 -35.21 25.31 -1.96
CA SER A 139 -36.52 25.56 -1.37
C SER A 139 -37.51 25.93 -2.48
N HIS A 140 -38.64 25.23 -2.52
CA HIS A 140 -39.74 25.51 -3.42
C HIS A 140 -40.24 26.95 -3.22
N GLN A 141 -40.28 27.71 -4.31
CA GLN A 141 -40.85 29.05 -4.39
C GLN A 141 -42.35 29.04 -4.00
N VAL A 142 -42.76 29.99 -3.17
CA VAL A 142 -44.12 30.54 -3.17
C VAL A 142 -44.05 32.08 -3.18
N LEU A 143 -44.20 32.62 -4.39
CA LEU A 143 -45.02 33.76 -4.82
C LEU A 143 -44.86 35.19 -4.20
N GLN A 144 -44.73 36.13 -5.14
CA GLN A 144 -45.06 37.57 -5.15
C GLN A 144 -43.97 38.58 -4.74
N ASP A 145 -43.37 39.28 -5.72
CA ASP A 145 -43.58 40.73 -5.89
C ASP A 145 -43.13 41.23 -7.29
N LYS A 146 -43.71 42.37 -7.70
CA LYS A 146 -43.80 43.05 -9.00
C LYS A 146 -42.49 43.31 -9.78
N PRO A 147 -42.59 43.48 -11.13
CA PRO A 147 -41.47 43.95 -11.94
C PRO A 147 -41.32 45.50 -11.89
N LYS A 148 -40.15 45.99 -11.48
CA LYS A 148 -39.69 47.36 -11.79
C LYS A 148 -38.57 47.32 -12.84
N ILE A 149 -38.92 47.82 -14.02
CA ILE A 149 -38.08 48.02 -15.20
C ILE A 149 -36.95 49.02 -14.89
N PRO A 150 -35.68 48.75 -15.24
CA PRO A 150 -34.67 49.79 -15.34
C PRO A 150 -34.58 50.32 -16.78
N LYS A 151 -34.87 51.61 -16.99
CA LYS A 151 -34.51 52.32 -18.24
C LYS A 151 -33.29 53.20 -17.98
N ASN A 152 -32.19 52.79 -18.60
CA ASN A 152 -30.97 53.55 -18.81
C ASN A 152 -31.25 54.79 -19.67
N GLY A 153 -30.75 55.96 -19.27
CA GLY A 153 -31.05 57.23 -19.94
C GLY A 153 -30.07 58.35 -19.61
N LYS A 154 -28.87 58.26 -20.19
CA LYS A 154 -27.96 59.32 -20.64
C LYS A 154 -28.06 60.72 -19.98
N ASN A 155 -26.96 61.09 -19.33
CA ASN A 155 -26.50 62.46 -19.12
C ASN A 155 -26.59 63.33 -20.39
N LYS A 156 -27.17 64.53 -20.25
CA LYS A 156 -26.85 65.71 -21.08
C LYS A 156 -26.93 66.98 -20.23
N LYS A 157 -25.76 67.64 -20.08
CA LYS A 157 -25.48 69.09 -20.10
C LYS A 157 -26.71 69.97 -20.43
N THR A 158 -26.92 71.17 -19.89
CA THR A 158 -26.00 72.29 -19.59
C THR A 158 -26.81 73.45 -18.99
N LYS A 159 -26.13 74.27 -18.18
CA LYS A 159 -26.36 75.70 -17.85
C LYS A 159 -27.69 76.13 -17.24
#